data_AF-A0A7C4UP85-F1
#
_entry.id   AF-A0A7C4UP85-F1
#
_cell.length_a   1.000
_cell.length_b   1.000
_cell.length_c   1.000
_cell.angle_alpha   90.00
_cell.angle_beta   90.00
_cell.angle_gamma   90.00
#
_symmetry.space_group_name_H-M   'P 1'
#
loop_
_entity.id
_entity.type
_entity.pdbx_description
1 polymer ?
#
loop_
_entity_poly.entity_id
_entity_poly.type
_entity_poly.pdbx_seq_one_letter_code
_entity_poly.pdbx_strand_id
1 'polypeptide(L)'
;MASGLVILLFAGIALAQPKEADLAAKAHSILKANCYRCHGQDGVFEGGMNYILDPVKLIARKKIVPGKPNESPLLLRIEKGTMPPAGEEPRPTAADKAILKEWIASGAPPAAPSAARTTIEASAVSRWILSDLDTIDRRSRRFVRYFSLVPLYNQGLGDDELQTYRNALSKLINSLSWHPKITIPHAVDPQKTLLRIDLRWYMWDATLWNRLLAEYPYGVLDDSPLSRAIAVGTATKVPLVRADWFVATACRPPLYYDLLQVPNNQPELERQLRVDAVVNIQQERVVRLGFNGSGISKNNRILERHDSIHGAYWRTYDFDAVPQNLVERGQLLPDRRNIFAYPLGPFTNTGSDPFQHIGGEAIFSLPNGLHGFMLANAAGIRIDKGPIAIVSDPKRPD
;
A
#
# COMPACT_ATOMS: atom_id res chain seq x y z
N MET A 1 -51.72 -31.99 -39.10
CA MET A 1 -50.93 -32.20 -37.87
C MET A 1 -49.47 -32.20 -38.27
N ALA A 2 -48.75 -31.11 -37.98
CA ALA A 2 -47.34 -30.96 -38.34
C ALA A 2 -46.48 -31.35 -37.13
N SER A 3 -45.69 -32.42 -37.26
CA SER A 3 -44.73 -32.86 -36.25
C SER A 3 -43.47 -32.00 -36.35
N GLY A 4 -43.24 -31.15 -35.34
CA GLY A 4 -42.02 -30.37 -35.19
C GLY A 4 -40.91 -31.22 -34.57
N LEU A 5 -39.81 -31.37 -35.30
CA LEU A 5 -38.57 -32.01 -34.84
C LEU A 5 -37.80 -31.03 -33.96
N VAL A 6 -37.69 -31.31 -32.67
CA VAL A 6 -36.86 -30.53 -31.73
C VAL A 6 -35.42 -31.03 -31.85
N ILE A 7 -34.53 -30.19 -32.40
CA ILE A 7 -33.08 -30.43 -32.43
C ILE A 7 -32.49 -29.95 -31.11
N LEU A 8 -32.05 -30.89 -30.28
CA LEU A 8 -31.26 -30.64 -29.07
C LEU A 8 -29.80 -30.34 -29.47
N LEU A 9 -29.42 -29.06 -29.40
CA LEU A 9 -28.03 -28.62 -29.52
C LEU A 9 -27.29 -28.92 -28.21
N PHE A 10 -26.46 -29.96 -28.22
CA PHE A 10 -25.43 -30.16 -27.20
C PHE A 10 -24.34 -29.10 -27.38
N ALA A 11 -24.23 -28.17 -26.44
CA ALA A 11 -23.08 -27.28 -26.32
C ALA A 11 -21.87 -28.10 -25.87
N GLY A 12 -21.10 -28.62 -26.82
CA GLY A 12 -19.82 -29.26 -26.54
C GLY A 12 -18.84 -28.23 -25.97
N ILE A 13 -18.25 -28.52 -24.82
CA ILE A 13 -17.08 -27.81 -24.31
C ILE A 13 -15.95 -28.07 -25.32
N ALA A 14 -15.65 -27.08 -26.15
CA ALA A 14 -14.58 -27.18 -27.14
C ALA A 14 -13.23 -27.26 -26.42
N LEU A 15 -12.62 -28.45 -26.41
CA LEU A 15 -11.20 -28.60 -26.15
C LEU A 15 -10.44 -27.79 -27.21
N ALA A 16 -9.55 -26.90 -26.77
CA ALA A 16 -8.72 -26.11 -27.68
C ALA A 16 -7.98 -27.03 -28.65
N GLN A 17 -7.95 -26.66 -29.93
CA GLN A 17 -7.25 -27.43 -30.96
C GLN A 17 -5.75 -27.51 -30.59
N PRO A 18 -5.02 -28.61 -30.91
CA PRO A 18 -3.61 -28.79 -30.52
C PRO A 18 -2.70 -27.62 -30.92
N LYS A 19 -3.00 -26.97 -32.05
CA LYS A 19 -2.32 -25.78 -32.55
C LYS A 19 -2.59 -24.52 -31.70
N GLU A 20 -3.82 -24.36 -31.20
CA GLU A 20 -4.20 -23.23 -30.33
C GLU A 20 -3.56 -23.34 -28.95
N ALA A 21 -3.46 -24.57 -28.42
CA ALA A 21 -2.77 -24.83 -27.16
C ALA A 21 -1.26 -24.52 -27.24
N ASP A 22 -0.59 -24.91 -28.33
CA ASP A 22 0.82 -24.56 -28.59
C ASP A 22 1.02 -23.04 -28.72
N LEU A 23 0.15 -22.37 -29.47
CA LEU A 23 0.18 -20.91 -29.62
C LEU A 23 0.00 -20.19 -28.27
N ALA A 24 -0.96 -20.64 -27.46
CA ALA A 24 -1.20 -20.09 -26.13
C ALA A 24 0.00 -20.33 -25.18
N ALA A 25 0.63 -21.50 -25.24
CA ALA A 25 1.83 -21.80 -24.46
C ALA A 25 3.03 -20.92 -24.86
N LYS A 26 3.21 -20.66 -26.15
CA LYS A 26 4.23 -19.73 -26.67
C LYS A 26 3.96 -18.30 -26.22
N ALA A 27 2.74 -17.80 -26.38
CA ALA A 27 2.35 -16.47 -25.91
C ALA A 27 2.57 -16.30 -24.40
N HIS A 28 2.15 -17.29 -23.60
CA HIS A 28 2.40 -17.30 -22.15
C HIS A 28 3.90 -17.25 -21.83
N SER A 29 4.74 -18.02 -22.54
CA SER A 29 6.18 -18.01 -22.35
C SER A 29 6.81 -16.66 -22.66
N ILE A 30 6.35 -15.98 -23.72
CA ILE A 30 6.78 -14.63 -24.08
C ILE A 30 6.40 -13.62 -23.00
N LEU A 31 5.15 -13.63 -22.54
CA LEU A 31 4.67 -12.74 -21.47
C LEU A 31 5.42 -12.99 -20.16
N LYS A 32 5.73 -14.26 -19.87
CA LYS A 32 6.52 -14.64 -18.70
C LYS A 32 7.95 -14.12 -18.78
N ALA A 33 8.61 -14.28 -19.92
CA ALA A 33 10.00 -13.87 -20.11
C ALA A 33 10.17 -12.34 -20.10
N ASN A 34 9.24 -11.61 -20.74
CA ASN A 34 9.42 -10.19 -21.05
C ASN A 34 8.58 -9.24 -20.19
N CYS A 35 7.56 -9.73 -19.47
CA CYS A 35 6.58 -8.85 -18.81
C CYS A 35 6.30 -9.21 -17.35
N TYR A 36 6.39 -10.49 -16.98
CA TYR A 36 5.96 -10.97 -15.66
C TYR A 36 6.69 -10.34 -14.48
N ARG A 37 7.99 -10.06 -14.62
CA ARG A 37 8.80 -9.44 -13.54
C ARG A 37 8.17 -8.17 -12.96
N CYS A 38 7.65 -7.28 -13.81
CA CYS A 38 7.05 -6.01 -13.41
C CYS A 38 5.51 -6.08 -13.26
N HIS A 39 4.88 -7.07 -13.90
CA HIS A 39 3.43 -7.17 -13.99
C HIS A 39 2.88 -8.48 -13.40
N GLY A 40 3.50 -8.98 -12.32
CA GLY A 40 2.94 -10.09 -11.53
C GLY A 40 3.93 -10.71 -10.53
N GLN A 41 5.17 -10.92 -10.93
CA GLN A 41 6.15 -11.71 -10.17
C GLN A 41 6.26 -11.20 -8.72
N ASP A 42 6.16 -12.13 -7.76
CA ASP A 42 6.22 -11.84 -6.32
C ASP A 42 5.24 -10.75 -5.86
N GLY A 43 4.15 -10.54 -6.61
CA GLY A 43 3.14 -9.51 -6.34
C GLY A 43 3.55 -8.10 -6.75
N VAL A 44 4.53 -7.93 -7.63
CA VAL A 44 4.88 -6.62 -8.21
C VAL A 44 3.70 -6.09 -9.04
N PHE A 45 3.35 -4.82 -8.81
CA PHE A 45 2.15 -4.15 -9.34
C PHE A 45 2.49 -2.86 -10.11
N GLU A 46 3.48 -2.93 -11.00
CA GLU A 46 3.84 -1.76 -11.80
C GLU A 46 2.77 -1.45 -12.85
N GLY A 47 2.58 -0.15 -13.14
CA GLY A 47 1.58 0.30 -14.11
C GLY A 47 0.13 -0.05 -13.74
N GLY A 48 -0.14 -0.43 -12.49
CA GLY A 48 -1.47 -0.79 -12.02
C GLY A 48 -1.94 -2.17 -12.49
N MET A 49 -1.02 -3.12 -12.74
CA MET A 49 -1.33 -4.45 -13.26
C MET A 49 -0.33 -5.50 -12.76
N ASN A 50 -0.84 -6.65 -12.31
CA ASN A 50 -0.09 -7.81 -11.79
C ASN A 50 -0.70 -9.16 -12.23
N TYR A 51 -1.39 -9.18 -13.37
CA TYR A 51 -2.12 -10.35 -13.89
C TYR A 51 -1.74 -10.64 -15.35
N ILE A 52 -0.50 -10.34 -15.75
CA ILE A 52 -0.07 -10.43 -17.16
C ILE A 52 -0.11 -11.84 -17.74
N LEU A 53 -0.12 -12.88 -16.88
CA LEU A 53 -0.21 -14.28 -17.27
C LEU A 53 -1.64 -14.84 -17.23
N ASP A 54 -2.65 -14.01 -16.99
CA ASP A 54 -4.07 -14.39 -16.93
C ASP A 54 -4.83 -13.78 -18.13
N PRO A 55 -4.97 -14.51 -19.25
CA PRO A 55 -5.67 -14.02 -20.44
C PRO A 55 -7.13 -13.64 -20.18
N VAL A 56 -7.81 -14.38 -19.30
CA VAL A 56 -9.21 -14.11 -18.96
C VAL A 56 -9.32 -12.74 -18.31
N LYS A 57 -8.41 -12.40 -17.38
CA LYS A 57 -8.36 -11.06 -16.78
C LYS A 57 -7.88 -9.99 -17.74
N LEU A 58 -6.90 -10.27 -18.59
CA LEU A 58 -6.46 -9.32 -19.61
C LEU A 58 -7.62 -8.92 -20.54
N ILE A 59 -8.48 -9.86 -20.91
CA ILE A 59 -9.70 -9.59 -21.68
C ILE A 59 -10.73 -8.83 -20.84
N ALA A 60 -11.07 -9.33 -19.64
CA ALA A 60 -12.06 -8.70 -18.77
C ALA A 60 -11.71 -7.26 -18.37
N ARG A 61 -10.41 -6.95 -18.24
CA ARG A 61 -9.86 -5.62 -17.93
C ARG A 61 -9.51 -4.81 -19.19
N LYS A 62 -9.93 -5.25 -20.37
CA LYS A 62 -9.77 -4.58 -21.66
C LYS A 62 -8.30 -4.27 -22.03
N LYS A 63 -7.36 -5.10 -21.56
CA LYS A 63 -5.95 -5.06 -21.98
C LYS A 63 -5.75 -5.78 -23.31
N ILE A 64 -6.62 -6.75 -23.61
CA ILE A 64 -6.72 -7.46 -24.88
C ILE A 64 -8.16 -7.35 -25.38
N VAL A 65 -8.32 -7.12 -26.68
CA VAL A 65 -9.58 -7.24 -27.41
C VAL A 65 -9.51 -8.51 -28.25
N PRO A 66 -10.21 -9.59 -27.86
CA PRO A 66 -10.16 -10.87 -28.58
C PRO A 66 -10.45 -10.71 -30.08
N GLY A 67 -9.64 -11.32 -30.92
CA GLY A 67 -9.76 -11.25 -32.38
C GLY A 67 -9.25 -9.94 -33.01
N LYS A 68 -8.85 -8.96 -32.20
CA LYS A 68 -8.48 -7.62 -32.68
C LYS A 68 -7.12 -7.15 -32.14
N PRO A 69 -6.00 -7.63 -32.73
CA PRO A 69 -4.67 -7.27 -32.26
C PRO A 69 -4.39 -5.76 -32.29
N ASN A 70 -4.79 -5.09 -33.37
CA ASN A 70 -4.53 -3.66 -33.57
C ASN A 70 -5.39 -2.75 -32.65
N GLU A 71 -6.42 -3.30 -32.00
CA GLU A 71 -7.24 -2.57 -31.02
C GLU A 71 -6.86 -2.94 -29.57
N SER A 72 -5.92 -3.87 -29.38
CA SER A 72 -5.55 -4.40 -28.05
C SER A 72 -4.49 -3.53 -27.36
N PRO A 73 -4.80 -2.86 -26.22
CA PRO A 73 -3.87 -1.95 -25.57
C PRO A 73 -2.53 -2.57 -25.18
N LEU A 74 -2.51 -3.86 -24.79
CA LEU A 74 -1.28 -4.60 -24.48
C LEU A 74 -0.33 -4.62 -25.69
N LEU A 75 -0.84 -5.01 -26.87
CA LEU A 75 -0.01 -5.11 -28.07
C LEU A 75 0.43 -3.73 -28.57
N LEU A 76 -0.46 -2.74 -28.54
CA LEU A 76 -0.13 -1.35 -28.93
C LEU A 76 1.03 -0.77 -28.11
N ARG A 77 1.09 -1.06 -26.80
CA ARG A 77 2.21 -0.60 -25.95
C ARG A 77 3.53 -1.29 -26.30
N ILE A 78 3.49 -2.58 -26.64
CA ILE A 78 4.64 -3.38 -27.07
C ILE A 78 5.14 -2.90 -28.44
N GLU A 79 4.25 -2.65 -29.40
CA GLU A 79 4.58 -2.17 -30.74
C GLU A 79 5.19 -0.76 -30.69
N LYS A 80 4.64 0.13 -29.84
CA LYS A 80 5.19 1.47 -29.60
C LYS A 80 6.55 1.44 -28.87
N GLY A 81 7.00 0.29 -28.37
CA GLY A 81 8.25 0.17 -27.63
C GLY A 81 8.23 0.89 -26.27
N THR A 82 7.04 1.14 -25.72
CA THR A 82 6.87 1.76 -24.38
C THR A 82 6.85 0.73 -23.26
N MET A 83 6.71 -0.55 -23.59
CA MET A 83 6.78 -1.68 -22.67
C MET A 83 7.63 -2.81 -23.27
N PRO A 84 8.64 -3.31 -22.55
CA PRO A 84 9.18 -2.79 -21.29
C PRO A 84 9.66 -1.33 -21.39
N PRO A 85 9.76 -0.56 -20.29
CA PRO A 85 10.33 0.79 -20.28
C PRO A 85 11.74 0.85 -20.89
N ALA A 86 12.18 2.05 -21.27
CA ALA A 86 13.54 2.23 -21.78
C ALA A 86 14.58 1.80 -20.73
N GLY A 87 15.55 0.98 -21.12
CA GLY A 87 16.59 0.44 -20.23
C GLY A 87 16.26 -0.91 -19.60
N GLU A 88 15.02 -1.41 -19.74
CA GLU A 88 14.60 -2.71 -19.20
C GLU A 88 14.76 -3.83 -20.22
N GLU A 89 15.39 -4.92 -19.81
CA GLU A 89 15.57 -6.15 -20.57
C GLU A 89 15.06 -7.36 -19.76
N PRO A 90 14.72 -8.49 -20.41
CA PRO A 90 14.66 -8.70 -21.86
C PRO A 90 13.43 -8.02 -22.51
N ARG A 91 13.55 -7.71 -23.81
CA ARG A 91 12.46 -7.16 -24.62
C ARG A 91 11.96 -8.16 -25.67
N PRO A 92 10.65 -8.13 -25.98
CA PRO A 92 10.08 -9.04 -26.97
C PRO A 92 10.65 -8.73 -28.36
N THR A 93 11.17 -9.77 -29.01
CA THR A 93 11.71 -9.73 -30.37
C THR A 93 10.60 -9.49 -31.41
N ALA A 94 10.97 -9.24 -32.67
CA ALA A 94 9.98 -9.17 -33.74
C ALA A 94 9.17 -10.47 -33.90
N ALA A 95 9.80 -11.62 -33.69
CA ALA A 95 9.14 -12.93 -33.69
C ALA A 95 8.14 -13.07 -32.53
N ASP A 96 8.53 -12.64 -31.33
CA ASP A 96 7.64 -12.65 -30.16
C ASP A 96 6.40 -11.79 -30.39
N LYS A 97 6.57 -10.59 -30.95
CA LYS A 97 5.47 -9.69 -31.30
C LYS A 97 4.51 -10.33 -32.31
N ALA A 98 5.05 -11.05 -33.30
CA ALA A 98 4.23 -11.77 -34.28
C ALA A 98 3.39 -12.88 -33.63
N ILE A 99 3.98 -13.65 -32.71
CA ILE A 99 3.27 -14.69 -31.94
C ILE A 99 2.16 -14.08 -31.08
N LEU A 100 2.44 -13.00 -30.36
CA LEU A 100 1.41 -12.31 -29.55
C LEU A 100 0.27 -11.78 -30.41
N LYS A 101 0.57 -11.27 -31.61
CA LYS A 101 -0.43 -10.81 -32.58
C LYS A 101 -1.32 -11.97 -33.05
N GLU A 102 -0.74 -13.10 -33.43
CA GLU A 102 -1.48 -14.30 -33.85
C GLU A 102 -2.34 -14.86 -32.70
N TRP A 103 -1.79 -14.89 -31.48
CA TRP A 103 -2.50 -15.35 -30.29
C TRP A 103 -3.73 -14.48 -29.98
N ILE A 104 -3.60 -13.14 -30.04
CA ILE A 104 -4.74 -12.23 -29.85
C ILE A 104 -5.76 -12.38 -30.98
N ALA A 105 -5.31 -12.53 -32.24
CA ALA A 105 -6.19 -12.76 -33.39
C ALA A 105 -7.00 -14.06 -33.23
N SER A 106 -6.43 -15.07 -32.57
CA SER A 106 -7.09 -16.34 -32.25
C SER A 106 -7.99 -16.27 -31.00
N GLY A 107 -8.25 -15.07 -30.47
CA GLY A 107 -9.11 -14.86 -29.31
C GLY A 107 -8.40 -14.90 -27.95
N ALA A 108 -7.07 -14.95 -27.94
CA ALA A 108 -6.23 -15.04 -26.75
C ALA A 108 -6.61 -16.20 -25.80
N PRO A 109 -6.68 -17.46 -26.30
CA PRO A 109 -7.03 -18.60 -25.47
C PRO A 109 -5.97 -18.81 -24.36
N PRO A 110 -6.37 -19.27 -23.17
CA PRO A 110 -5.43 -19.62 -22.11
C PRO A 110 -4.65 -20.89 -22.46
N ALA A 111 -3.39 -20.97 -22.02
CA ALA A 111 -2.52 -22.13 -22.27
C ALA A 111 -3.01 -23.41 -21.57
N ALA A 112 -3.71 -23.25 -20.45
CA ALA A 112 -4.42 -24.32 -19.76
C ALA A 112 -5.73 -23.75 -19.19
N PRO A 113 -6.81 -24.53 -19.12
CA PRO A 113 -7.99 -24.13 -18.39
C PRO A 113 -7.61 -23.88 -16.92
N SER A 114 -7.95 -22.70 -16.41
CA SER A 114 -7.75 -22.39 -14.98
C SER A 114 -8.61 -23.37 -14.17
N ALA A 115 -7.99 -24.09 -13.24
CA ALA A 115 -8.74 -24.97 -12.34
C ALA A 115 -9.81 -24.14 -11.61
N ALA A 116 -11.05 -24.63 -11.60
CA ALA A 116 -12.14 -23.95 -10.89
C ALA A 116 -11.74 -23.79 -9.42
N ARG A 117 -11.61 -22.53 -8.98
CA ARG A 117 -11.26 -22.24 -7.59
C ARG A 117 -12.43 -22.66 -6.69
N THR A 118 -12.10 -23.41 -5.64
CA THR A 118 -13.07 -23.80 -4.63
C THR A 118 -13.26 -22.66 -3.66
N THR A 119 -14.49 -22.17 -3.52
CA THR A 119 -14.82 -21.14 -2.52
C THR A 119 -14.39 -21.59 -1.12
N ILE A 120 -13.73 -20.71 -0.39
CA ILE A 120 -13.36 -20.95 1.01
C ILE A 120 -14.50 -20.46 1.90
N GLU A 121 -15.15 -21.40 2.58
CA GLU A 121 -16.22 -21.13 3.53
C GLU A 121 -15.71 -20.59 4.88
N ALA A 122 -16.53 -19.80 5.57
CA ALA A 122 -16.19 -19.25 6.89
C ALA A 122 -15.86 -20.36 7.94
N SER A 123 -16.50 -21.52 7.82
CA SER A 123 -16.22 -22.68 8.68
C SER A 123 -14.85 -23.31 8.42
N ALA A 124 -14.31 -23.21 7.19
CA ALA A 124 -12.96 -23.64 6.88
C ALA A 124 -11.94 -22.71 7.55
N VAL A 125 -12.15 -21.39 7.46
CA VAL A 125 -11.31 -20.38 8.13
C VAL A 125 -11.26 -20.62 9.64
N SER A 126 -12.41 -20.84 10.26
CA SER A 126 -12.49 -21.10 11.71
C SER A 126 -11.76 -22.39 12.11
N ARG A 127 -11.86 -23.45 11.31
CA ARG A 127 -11.11 -24.70 11.54
C ARG A 127 -9.60 -24.51 11.41
N TRP A 128 -9.14 -23.73 10.44
CA TRP A 128 -7.72 -23.41 10.29
C TRP A 128 -7.19 -22.62 11.48
N ILE A 129 -7.95 -21.64 11.98
CA ILE A 129 -7.56 -20.89 13.18
C ILE A 129 -7.41 -21.83 14.38
N LEU A 130 -8.38 -22.71 14.64
CA LEU A 130 -8.28 -23.64 15.77
C LEU A 130 -7.10 -24.60 15.63
N SER A 131 -6.93 -25.20 14.45
CA SER A 131 -5.81 -26.10 14.17
C SER A 131 -4.47 -25.39 14.34
N ASP A 132 -4.37 -24.12 13.95
CA ASP A 132 -3.17 -23.32 14.13
C ASP A 132 -2.92 -23.00 15.61
N LEU A 133 -3.96 -22.61 16.37
CA LEU A 133 -3.85 -22.37 17.81
C LEU A 133 -3.38 -23.61 18.57
N ASP A 134 -3.74 -24.81 18.13
CA ASP A 134 -3.29 -26.06 18.75
C ASP A 134 -1.79 -26.30 18.60
N THR A 135 -1.14 -25.69 17.60
CA THR A 135 0.33 -25.70 17.46
C THR A 135 1.04 -24.69 18.36
N ILE A 136 0.29 -23.80 19.03
CA ILE A 136 0.83 -22.69 19.82
C ILE A 136 0.66 -22.99 21.31
N ASP A 137 1.71 -22.70 22.09
CA ASP A 137 1.67 -22.79 23.54
C ASP A 137 0.47 -22.02 24.12
N ARG A 138 -0.24 -22.65 25.07
CA ARG A 138 -1.51 -22.15 25.63
C ARG A 138 -1.40 -20.73 26.16
N ARG A 139 -0.27 -20.34 26.76
CA ARG A 139 -0.08 -18.98 27.27
C ARG A 139 0.11 -18.01 26.11
N SER A 140 0.78 -18.40 25.03
CA SER A 140 1.05 -17.53 23.89
C SER A 140 -0.19 -17.25 23.02
N ARG A 141 -1.20 -18.13 23.01
CA ARG A 141 -2.42 -17.98 22.19
C ARG A 141 -3.14 -16.64 22.36
N ARG A 142 -3.10 -16.04 23.56
CA ARG A 142 -3.71 -14.73 23.86
C ARG A 142 -3.16 -13.55 23.04
N PHE A 143 -1.95 -13.69 22.49
CA PHE A 143 -1.30 -12.67 21.66
C PHE A 143 -1.52 -12.89 20.17
N VAL A 144 -2.13 -14.01 19.79
CA VAL A 144 -2.28 -14.39 18.38
C VAL A 144 -3.45 -13.66 17.77
N ARG A 145 -3.24 -13.07 16.58
CA ARG A 145 -4.29 -12.47 15.75
C ARG A 145 -4.10 -12.91 14.30
N TYR A 146 -5.14 -12.72 13.51
CA TYR A 146 -5.19 -13.18 12.13
C TYR A 146 -5.68 -12.07 11.20
N PHE A 147 -5.15 -12.08 9.98
CA PHE A 147 -5.63 -11.31 8.86
C PHE A 147 -6.10 -12.23 7.73
N SER A 148 -7.24 -11.93 7.12
CA SER A 148 -7.81 -12.74 6.03
C SER A 148 -7.84 -12.01 4.69
N LEU A 149 -7.37 -12.71 3.67
CA LEU A 149 -7.52 -12.43 2.24
C LEU A 149 -8.57 -13.32 1.57
N VAL A 150 -9.26 -14.17 2.34
CA VAL A 150 -10.31 -15.07 1.82
C VAL A 150 -11.38 -14.33 1.00
N PRO A 151 -11.87 -13.14 1.40
CA PRO A 151 -12.83 -12.41 0.57
C PRO A 151 -12.29 -12.08 -0.82
N LEU A 152 -11.01 -11.73 -0.93
CA LEU A 152 -10.36 -11.44 -2.21
C LEU A 152 -10.12 -12.71 -3.04
N TYR A 153 -9.72 -13.80 -2.39
CA TYR A 153 -9.58 -15.10 -3.04
C TYR A 153 -10.93 -15.55 -3.63
N ASN A 154 -12.01 -15.49 -2.84
CA ASN A 154 -13.36 -15.86 -3.26
C ASN A 154 -13.93 -14.92 -4.35
N GLN A 155 -13.43 -13.68 -4.46
CA GLN A 155 -13.74 -12.77 -5.57
C GLN A 155 -12.95 -13.06 -6.85
N GLY A 156 -12.04 -14.04 -6.83
CA GLY A 156 -11.29 -14.47 -8.02
C GLY A 156 -9.93 -13.80 -8.21
N LEU A 157 -9.39 -13.07 -7.23
CA LEU A 157 -8.03 -12.50 -7.34
C LEU A 157 -6.98 -13.60 -7.48
N GLY A 158 -6.06 -13.41 -8.43
CA GLY A 158 -4.99 -14.34 -8.80
C GLY A 158 -3.93 -14.46 -7.71
N ASP A 159 -3.04 -15.43 -7.84
CA ASP A 159 -2.02 -15.67 -6.80
C ASP A 159 -1.04 -14.50 -6.69
N ASP A 160 -0.65 -13.90 -7.82
CA ASP A 160 0.17 -12.68 -7.88
C ASP A 160 -0.57 -11.48 -7.25
N GLU A 161 -1.87 -11.34 -7.54
CA GLU A 161 -2.70 -10.31 -6.92
C GLU A 161 -2.77 -10.47 -5.39
N LEU A 162 -3.03 -11.68 -4.90
CA LEU A 162 -3.03 -11.97 -3.47
C LEU A 162 -1.64 -11.77 -2.85
N GLN A 163 -0.56 -12.03 -3.60
CA GLN A 163 0.80 -11.77 -3.14
C GLN A 163 1.05 -10.28 -2.94
N THR A 164 0.52 -9.41 -3.81
CA THR A 164 0.57 -7.95 -3.61
C THR A 164 -0.06 -7.57 -2.27
N TYR A 165 -1.22 -8.13 -1.91
CA TYR A 165 -1.86 -7.86 -0.62
C TYR A 165 -1.10 -8.43 0.58
N ARG A 166 -0.46 -9.60 0.45
CA ARG A 166 0.44 -10.13 1.50
C ARG A 166 1.62 -9.20 1.74
N ASN A 167 2.26 -8.72 0.68
CA ASN A 167 3.36 -7.74 0.76
C ASN A 167 2.87 -6.42 1.37
N ALA A 168 1.71 -5.93 0.95
CA ALA A 168 1.13 -4.69 1.45
C ALA A 168 0.78 -4.78 2.94
N LEU A 169 0.15 -5.88 3.38
CA LEU A 169 -0.13 -6.13 4.79
C LEU A 169 1.17 -6.18 5.60
N SER A 170 2.15 -6.98 5.15
CA SER A 170 3.46 -7.11 5.82
C SER A 170 4.15 -5.76 5.95
N LYS A 171 4.19 -4.97 4.87
CA LYS A 171 4.78 -3.63 4.89
C LYS A 171 4.04 -2.72 5.87
N LEU A 172 2.71 -2.64 5.78
CA LEU A 172 1.93 -1.70 6.59
C LEU A 172 2.01 -2.04 8.08
N ILE A 173 1.83 -3.29 8.48
CA ILE A 173 1.85 -3.64 9.91
C ILE A 173 3.23 -3.37 10.54
N ASN A 174 4.32 -3.58 9.79
CA ASN A 174 5.65 -3.22 10.25
C ASN A 174 5.87 -1.70 10.25
N SER A 175 5.26 -0.95 9.33
CA SER A 175 5.24 0.52 9.33
C SER A 175 4.41 1.14 10.47
N LEU A 176 3.55 0.34 11.11
CA LEU A 176 2.73 0.74 12.27
C LEU A 176 3.28 0.15 13.58
N SER A 177 4.55 -0.23 13.61
CA SER A 177 5.19 -0.96 14.71
C SER A 177 6.50 -0.29 15.14
N TRP A 178 6.71 -0.22 16.45
CA TRP A 178 7.98 0.20 17.07
C TRP A 178 8.93 -0.98 17.30
N HIS A 179 8.56 -2.20 16.91
CA HIS A 179 9.43 -3.35 17.04
C HIS A 179 10.66 -3.22 16.12
N PRO A 180 11.90 -3.47 16.60
CA PRO A 180 13.14 -3.24 15.82
C PRO A 180 13.39 -4.26 14.71
N LYS A 181 12.63 -5.36 14.68
CA LYS A 181 12.73 -6.38 13.63
C LYS A 181 11.46 -6.39 12.80
N ILE A 182 11.64 -6.41 11.47
CA ILE A 182 10.56 -6.68 10.53
C ILE A 182 10.10 -8.13 10.72
N THR A 183 8.80 -8.29 10.95
CA THR A 183 8.15 -9.60 11.10
C THR A 183 7.15 -9.81 9.96
N ILE A 184 7.32 -10.89 9.21
CA ILE A 184 6.38 -11.26 8.13
C ILE A 184 5.23 -12.09 8.72
N PRO A 185 3.96 -11.73 8.48
CA PRO A 185 2.82 -12.55 8.89
C PRO A 185 2.90 -13.98 8.33
N HIS A 186 2.61 -14.96 9.16
CA HIS A 186 2.75 -16.38 8.82
C HIS A 186 1.47 -16.92 8.17
N ALA A 187 1.55 -17.46 6.96
CA ALA A 187 0.42 -18.11 6.31
C ALA A 187 0.08 -19.45 6.98
N VAL A 188 -1.19 -19.68 7.31
CA VAL A 188 -1.63 -20.89 8.04
C VAL A 188 -2.47 -21.85 7.19
N ASP A 189 -2.96 -21.41 6.02
CA ASP A 189 -3.73 -22.21 5.07
C ASP A 189 -2.95 -22.47 3.77
N PRO A 190 -3.28 -23.54 3.01
CA PRO A 190 -2.58 -23.89 1.78
C PRO A 190 -2.61 -22.76 0.72
N GLN A 191 -3.68 -21.98 0.66
CA GLN A 191 -3.86 -20.89 -0.30
C GLN A 191 -3.18 -19.58 0.16
N LYS A 192 -2.56 -19.58 1.36
CA LYS A 192 -1.90 -18.41 1.97
C LYS A 192 -2.83 -17.20 2.06
N THR A 193 -4.09 -17.44 2.41
CA THR A 193 -5.13 -16.42 2.55
C THR A 193 -5.37 -16.01 4.00
N LEU A 194 -4.99 -16.83 4.97
CA LEU A 194 -5.10 -16.58 6.39
C LEU A 194 -3.69 -16.40 6.98
N LEU A 195 -3.45 -15.22 7.55
CA LEU A 195 -2.12 -14.75 7.93
C LEU A 195 -2.10 -14.48 9.44
N ARG A 196 -1.33 -15.25 10.18
CA ARG A 196 -1.16 -15.14 11.62
C ARG A 196 -0.09 -14.10 11.98
N ILE A 197 -0.36 -13.34 13.03
CA ILE A 197 0.61 -12.51 13.74
C ILE A 197 0.62 -12.81 15.24
N ASP A 198 1.73 -12.48 15.90
CA ASP A 198 1.81 -12.35 17.36
C ASP A 198 1.99 -10.87 17.69
N LEU A 199 1.06 -10.28 18.45
CA LEU A 199 1.05 -8.85 18.76
C LEU A 199 2.38 -8.35 19.33
N ARG A 200 3.07 -9.18 20.13
CA ARG A 200 4.33 -8.81 20.78
C ARG A 200 5.43 -8.51 19.77
N TRP A 201 5.38 -9.14 18.60
CA TRP A 201 6.42 -9.01 17.56
C TRP A 201 6.23 -7.74 16.72
N TYR A 202 5.20 -6.96 17.06
CA TYR A 202 4.93 -5.62 16.54
C TYR A 202 4.89 -4.57 17.67
N MET A 203 5.29 -4.95 18.90
CA MET A 203 5.08 -4.14 20.11
C MET A 203 3.63 -3.66 20.27
N TRP A 204 2.69 -4.47 19.80
CA TRP A 204 1.27 -4.26 20.00
C TRP A 204 0.77 -5.06 21.20
N ASP A 205 -0.37 -4.63 21.73
CA ASP A 205 -1.07 -5.30 22.81
C ASP A 205 -2.58 -5.43 22.50
N ALA A 206 -3.34 -5.93 23.48
CA ALA A 206 -4.78 -6.06 23.33
C ALA A 206 -5.48 -4.70 23.22
N THR A 207 -4.92 -3.64 23.80
CA THR A 207 -5.47 -2.28 23.76
C THR A 207 -5.43 -1.73 22.33
N LEU A 208 -4.27 -1.80 21.68
CA LEU A 208 -4.11 -1.39 20.27
C LEU A 208 -4.95 -2.24 19.32
N TRP A 209 -5.03 -3.55 19.57
CA TRP A 209 -5.93 -4.41 18.79
C TRP A 209 -7.40 -3.99 18.95
N ASN A 210 -7.86 -3.70 20.17
CA ASN A 210 -9.23 -3.25 20.40
C ASN A 210 -9.51 -1.87 19.79
N ARG A 211 -8.50 -0.98 19.74
CA ARG A 211 -8.61 0.30 19.03
C ARG A 211 -8.78 0.11 17.52
N LEU A 212 -8.09 -0.86 16.92
CA LEU A 212 -8.30 -1.26 15.53
C LEU A 212 -9.74 -1.76 15.33
N LEU A 213 -10.21 -2.64 16.22
CA LEU A 213 -11.54 -3.23 16.13
C LEU A 213 -12.67 -2.20 16.29
N ALA A 214 -12.43 -1.10 17.00
CA ALA A 214 -13.42 -0.03 17.15
C ALA A 214 -13.80 0.61 15.81
N GLU A 215 -12.90 0.59 14.82
CA GLU A 215 -13.16 1.07 13.45
C GLU A 215 -13.54 -0.05 12.47
N TYR A 216 -13.50 -1.32 12.91
CA TYR A 216 -13.64 -2.48 12.02
C TYR A 216 -15.11 -2.87 11.78
N PRO A 217 -15.66 -2.63 10.58
CA PRO A 217 -17.11 -2.79 10.35
C PRO A 217 -17.53 -4.24 10.08
N TYR A 218 -16.58 -5.17 9.91
CA TYR A 218 -16.86 -6.56 9.51
C TYR A 218 -16.71 -7.56 10.67
N GLY A 219 -16.62 -7.08 11.91
CA GLY A 219 -16.51 -7.91 13.11
C GLY A 219 -17.82 -8.61 13.48
N VAL A 220 -18.33 -9.47 12.60
CA VAL A 220 -19.54 -10.26 12.87
C VAL A 220 -19.25 -11.26 13.98
N LEU A 221 -20.02 -11.17 15.06
CA LEU A 221 -19.98 -12.13 16.14
C LEU A 221 -20.98 -13.25 15.84
N ASP A 222 -20.48 -14.47 15.70
CA ASP A 222 -21.31 -15.68 15.71
C ASP A 222 -21.06 -16.48 16.99
N ASP A 223 -22.07 -17.23 17.42
CA ASP A 223 -22.03 -18.06 18.63
C ASP A 223 -21.87 -19.55 18.28
N SER A 224 -21.13 -19.87 17.22
CA SER A 224 -20.78 -21.25 16.93
C SER A 224 -19.80 -21.80 17.98
N PRO A 225 -19.77 -23.12 18.19
CA PRO A 225 -18.75 -23.75 19.05
C PRO A 225 -17.32 -23.41 18.64
N LEU A 226 -17.06 -23.27 17.33
CA LEU A 226 -15.75 -22.89 16.80
C LEU A 226 -15.40 -21.45 17.21
N SER A 227 -16.30 -20.50 17.01
CA SER A 227 -16.07 -19.09 17.35
C SER A 227 -15.87 -18.87 18.85
N ARG A 228 -16.61 -19.59 19.70
CA ARG A 228 -16.36 -19.57 21.16
C ARG A 228 -14.97 -20.12 21.52
N ALA A 229 -14.58 -21.26 20.94
CA ALA A 229 -13.28 -21.86 21.22
C ALA A 229 -12.13 -20.95 20.77
N ILE A 230 -12.26 -20.32 19.60
CA ILE A 230 -11.32 -19.32 19.08
C ILE A 230 -11.24 -18.11 20.01
N ALA A 231 -12.38 -17.59 20.46
CA ALA A 231 -12.42 -16.42 21.32
C ALA A 231 -11.76 -16.68 22.68
N VAL A 232 -12.02 -17.85 23.28
CA VAL A 232 -11.35 -18.29 24.51
C VAL A 232 -9.84 -18.47 24.29
N GLY A 233 -9.44 -19.13 23.20
CA GLY A 233 -8.04 -19.37 22.89
C GLY A 233 -7.23 -18.10 22.68
N THR A 234 -7.81 -17.12 21.99
CA THR A 234 -7.15 -15.84 21.64
C THR A 234 -7.37 -14.73 22.66
N ALA A 235 -8.22 -14.97 23.66
CA ALA A 235 -8.67 -13.97 24.64
C ALA A 235 -9.26 -12.70 23.99
N THR A 236 -9.93 -12.84 22.85
CA THR A 236 -10.65 -11.74 22.17
C THR A 236 -11.85 -12.29 21.40
N LYS A 237 -12.94 -11.53 21.32
CA LYS A 237 -14.12 -11.93 20.54
C LYS A 237 -13.88 -11.85 19.02
N VAL A 238 -12.96 -10.99 18.58
CA VAL A 238 -12.66 -10.78 17.15
C VAL A 238 -11.14 -10.86 16.95
N PRO A 239 -10.56 -12.06 16.79
CA PRO A 239 -9.14 -12.23 16.51
C PRO A 239 -8.80 -12.12 15.02
N LEU A 240 -9.81 -11.99 14.15
CA LEU A 240 -9.66 -11.99 12.69
C LEU A 240 -10.07 -10.64 12.11
N VAL A 241 -9.21 -10.05 11.29
CA VAL A 241 -9.47 -8.81 10.54
C VAL A 241 -9.27 -9.06 9.05
N ARG A 242 -10.02 -8.35 8.20
CA ARG A 242 -9.83 -8.36 6.75
C ARG A 242 -8.54 -7.62 6.38
N ALA A 243 -7.63 -8.30 5.71
CA ALA A 243 -6.33 -7.74 5.34
C ALA A 243 -6.46 -6.57 4.35
N ASP A 244 -7.40 -6.67 3.41
CA ASP A 244 -7.67 -5.64 2.41
C ASP A 244 -8.21 -4.35 3.05
N TRP A 245 -9.15 -4.49 3.99
CA TRP A 245 -9.63 -3.36 4.79
C TRP A 245 -8.52 -2.76 5.64
N PHE A 246 -7.72 -3.58 6.33
CA PHE A 246 -6.63 -3.09 7.15
C PHE A 246 -5.63 -2.27 6.33
N VAL A 247 -5.22 -2.77 5.15
CA VAL A 247 -4.31 -2.06 4.24
C VAL A 247 -4.92 -0.73 3.77
N ALA A 248 -6.21 -0.71 3.43
CA ALA A 248 -6.88 0.49 2.94
C ALA A 248 -7.12 1.56 4.03
N THR A 249 -7.34 1.14 5.28
CA THR A 249 -7.84 2.02 6.34
C THR A 249 -6.80 2.33 7.41
N ALA A 250 -5.97 1.37 7.84
CA ALA A 250 -5.02 1.57 8.94
C ALA A 250 -3.83 2.49 8.57
N CYS A 251 -3.62 2.75 7.28
CA CYS A 251 -2.65 3.74 6.80
C CYS A 251 -3.14 5.20 6.89
N ARG A 252 -4.34 5.44 7.43
CA ARG A 252 -4.97 6.76 7.51
C ARG A 252 -5.37 7.09 8.96
N PRO A 253 -5.48 8.38 9.32
CA PRO A 253 -6.06 8.78 10.60
C PRO A 253 -7.51 8.29 10.76
N PRO A 254 -7.97 7.98 11.99
CA PRO A 254 -7.18 8.03 13.24
C PRO A 254 -6.27 6.81 13.43
N LEU A 255 -6.56 5.67 12.79
CA LEU A 255 -5.88 4.40 13.03
C LEU A 255 -4.36 4.45 12.84
N TYR A 256 -3.88 5.18 11.82
CA TYR A 256 -2.44 5.35 11.59
C TYR A 256 -1.74 5.91 12.83
N TYR A 257 -2.30 6.99 13.39
CA TYR A 257 -1.73 7.64 14.57
C TYR A 257 -1.92 6.82 15.83
N ASP A 258 -3.08 6.17 15.99
CA ASP A 258 -3.36 5.35 17.17
C ASP A 258 -2.45 4.12 17.23
N LEU A 259 -2.30 3.38 16.12
CA LEU A 259 -1.52 2.15 16.07
C LEU A 259 -0.02 2.42 16.13
N LEU A 260 0.45 3.46 15.45
CA LEU A 260 1.84 3.90 15.56
C LEU A 260 2.08 4.72 16.84
N GLN A 261 1.05 4.99 17.64
CA GLN A 261 1.13 5.79 18.87
C GLN A 261 1.84 7.12 18.66
N VAL A 262 1.56 7.78 17.54
CA VAL A 262 2.07 9.13 17.28
C VAL A 262 1.40 10.07 18.27
N PRO A 263 2.11 11.00 18.92
CA PRO A 263 1.51 11.92 19.87
C PRO A 263 0.74 13.05 19.17
N ASN A 264 -0.02 13.82 19.95
CA ASN A 264 -0.87 14.91 19.44
C ASN A 264 -0.11 16.21 19.12
N ASN A 265 1.19 16.28 19.42
CA ASN A 265 2.00 17.45 19.11
C ASN A 265 3.47 17.07 18.88
N GLN A 266 4.16 17.96 18.17
CA GLN A 266 5.52 17.78 17.72
C GLN A 266 6.56 17.73 18.87
N PRO A 267 6.48 18.56 19.93
CA PRO A 267 7.40 18.44 21.06
C PRO A 267 7.35 17.07 21.76
N GLU A 268 6.18 16.45 21.86
CA GLU A 268 6.07 15.08 22.41
C GLU A 268 6.67 14.05 21.46
N LEU A 269 6.49 14.21 20.14
CA LEU A 269 7.14 13.32 19.16
C LEU A 269 8.68 13.44 19.26
N GLU A 270 9.20 14.66 19.35
CA GLU A 270 10.63 14.93 19.52
C GLU A 270 11.16 14.28 20.81
N ARG A 271 10.42 14.37 21.94
CA ARG A 271 10.75 13.65 23.18
C ARG A 271 10.79 12.14 23.00
N GLN A 272 9.80 11.56 22.31
CA GLN A 272 9.73 10.13 22.02
C GLN A 272 10.95 9.68 21.19
N LEU A 273 11.38 10.51 20.23
CA LEU A 273 12.55 10.29 19.39
C LEU A 273 13.89 10.70 20.03
N ARG A 274 13.87 11.22 21.27
CA ARG A 274 15.04 11.78 21.97
C ARG A 274 15.78 12.85 21.16
N VAL A 275 15.00 13.68 20.46
CA VAL A 275 15.50 14.83 19.71
C VAL A 275 15.17 16.09 20.50
N ASP A 276 16.15 16.97 20.65
CA ASP A 276 15.93 18.35 21.07
C ASP A 276 16.31 19.27 19.91
N ALA A 277 15.31 19.67 19.13
CA ALA A 277 15.53 20.49 17.93
C ALA A 277 16.09 21.87 18.29
N VAL A 278 15.67 22.45 19.42
CA VAL A 278 16.12 23.78 19.88
C VAL A 278 17.59 23.73 20.25
N VAL A 279 18.01 22.75 21.05
CA VAL A 279 19.42 22.56 21.41
C VAL A 279 20.26 22.23 20.17
N ASN A 280 19.76 21.39 19.26
CA ASN A 280 20.46 21.09 18.01
C ASN A 280 20.70 22.35 17.17
N ILE A 281 19.72 23.26 17.08
CA ILE A 281 19.86 24.54 16.37
C ILE A 281 20.87 25.44 17.09
N GLN A 282 20.76 25.60 18.42
CA GLN A 282 21.65 26.46 19.21
C GLN A 282 23.11 26.01 19.19
N GLN A 283 23.34 24.70 19.09
CA GLN A 283 24.66 24.10 19.03
C GLN A 283 25.16 23.90 17.59
N GLU A 284 24.45 24.42 16.59
CA GLU A 284 24.82 24.31 15.17
C GLU A 284 24.97 22.85 14.69
N ARG A 285 24.25 21.92 15.32
CA ARG A 285 24.21 20.48 14.98
C ARG A 285 23.08 20.10 14.02
N VAL A 286 22.44 21.09 13.40
CA VAL A 286 21.32 20.92 12.46
C VAL A 286 21.79 21.13 11.02
N VAL A 287 21.27 20.33 10.09
CA VAL A 287 21.38 20.62 8.66
C VAL A 287 20.07 21.22 8.19
N ARG A 288 20.13 22.39 7.54
CA ARG A 288 18.95 23.11 7.06
C ARG A 288 19.02 23.37 5.56
N LEU A 289 17.90 23.17 4.87
CA LEU A 289 17.74 23.38 3.44
C LEU A 289 16.51 24.27 3.18
N GLY A 290 16.63 25.25 2.28
CA GLY A 290 15.53 26.13 1.89
C GLY A 290 15.17 25.97 0.42
N PHE A 291 13.88 26.01 0.11
CA PHE A 291 13.32 25.87 -1.24
C PHE A 291 12.39 27.04 -1.52
N ASN A 292 12.47 27.63 -2.72
CA ASN A 292 11.51 28.65 -3.20
C ASN A 292 10.17 28.03 -3.63
N GLY A 293 10.19 26.74 -3.98
CA GLY A 293 9.03 25.94 -4.34
C GLY A 293 9.45 24.47 -4.46
N SER A 294 8.49 23.55 -4.33
CA SER A 294 8.74 22.11 -4.39
C SER A 294 7.59 21.37 -5.09
N GLY A 295 7.80 20.11 -5.45
CA GLY A 295 6.73 19.26 -5.99
C GLY A 295 5.61 18.90 -4.99
N ILE A 296 5.74 19.33 -3.72
CA ILE A 296 4.81 19.03 -2.62
C ILE A 296 4.14 20.32 -2.12
N SER A 297 4.94 21.34 -1.79
CA SER A 297 4.48 22.69 -1.40
C SER A 297 4.70 23.70 -2.53
N LYS A 298 3.67 24.51 -2.80
CA LYS A 298 3.67 25.53 -3.87
C LYS A 298 4.47 26.79 -3.53
N ASN A 299 4.79 26.98 -2.25
CA ASN A 299 5.49 28.17 -1.73
C ASN A 299 6.84 27.78 -1.12
N ASN A 300 7.48 28.72 -0.42
CA ASN A 300 8.70 28.48 0.33
C ASN A 300 8.56 27.24 1.24
N ARG A 301 9.65 26.49 1.39
CA ARG A 301 9.75 25.36 2.33
C ARG A 301 11.13 25.30 2.94
N ILE A 302 11.21 25.03 4.24
CA ILE A 302 12.45 24.73 4.95
C ILE A 302 12.42 23.28 5.41
N LEU A 303 13.52 22.57 5.24
CA LEU A 303 13.76 21.23 5.80
C LEU A 303 14.88 21.33 6.83
N GLU A 304 14.70 20.65 7.95
CA GLU A 304 15.71 20.42 8.97
C GLU A 304 15.96 18.93 9.15
N ARG A 305 17.22 18.56 9.27
CA ARG A 305 17.62 17.22 9.66
C ARG A 305 18.26 17.26 11.05
N HIS A 306 17.74 16.41 11.92
CA HIS A 306 18.29 16.11 13.23
C HIS A 306 18.63 14.63 13.34
N ASP A 307 19.67 14.30 14.10
CA ASP A 307 19.93 12.92 14.49
C ASP A 307 18.96 12.47 15.58
N SER A 308 18.46 11.24 15.45
CA SER A 308 17.52 10.58 16.34
C SER A 308 18.07 9.21 16.75
N ILE A 309 17.58 8.66 17.86
CA ILE A 309 18.01 7.34 18.38
C ILE A 309 17.83 6.19 17.39
N HIS A 310 16.99 6.35 16.37
CA HIS A 310 16.72 5.32 15.36
C HIS A 310 17.16 5.71 13.94
N GLY A 311 17.90 6.81 13.78
CA GLY A 311 18.36 7.30 12.48
C GLY A 311 18.14 8.80 12.35
N ALA A 312 17.32 9.21 11.37
CA ALA A 312 17.06 10.62 11.11
C ALA A 312 15.67 11.05 11.58
N TYR A 313 15.59 12.29 12.06
CA TYR A 313 14.36 13.05 12.20
C TYR A 313 14.42 14.24 11.23
N TRP A 314 13.54 14.23 10.25
CA TRP A 314 13.34 15.36 9.35
C TRP A 314 12.11 16.14 9.78
N ARG A 315 12.26 17.45 9.88
CA ARG A 315 11.19 18.39 10.14
C ARG A 315 11.09 19.37 8.99
N THR A 316 9.87 19.72 8.58
CA THR A 316 9.66 20.76 7.59
C THR A 316 8.90 21.94 8.17
N TYR A 317 9.09 23.08 7.53
CA TYR A 317 8.29 24.28 7.71
C TYR A 317 7.76 24.67 6.35
N ASP A 318 6.45 24.62 6.20
CA ASP A 318 5.74 25.03 4.99
C ASP A 318 5.18 26.44 5.17
N PHE A 319 5.23 27.22 4.11
CA PHE A 319 4.89 28.63 4.10
C PHE A 319 3.66 28.90 3.22
N ASP A 320 2.94 29.95 3.56
CA ASP A 320 1.88 30.48 2.70
C ASP A 320 2.46 31.39 1.61
N ALA A 321 1.66 31.72 0.60
CA ALA A 321 2.06 32.61 -0.47
C ALA A 321 2.43 34.00 0.10
N VAL A 322 3.50 34.58 -0.45
CA VAL A 322 3.89 35.96 -0.13
C VAL A 322 3.20 36.91 -1.12
N PRO A 323 2.37 37.86 -0.68
CA PRO A 323 1.74 38.84 -1.57
C PRO A 323 2.78 39.59 -2.38
N GLN A 324 2.67 39.56 -3.72
CA GLN A 324 3.69 40.17 -4.58
C GLN A 324 3.62 41.70 -4.61
N ASN A 325 2.44 42.29 -4.41
CA ASN A 325 2.22 43.74 -4.49
C ASN A 325 2.64 44.47 -3.20
N LEU A 326 3.52 45.47 -3.31
CA LEU A 326 3.98 46.29 -2.16
C LEU A 326 2.84 47.07 -1.49
N VAL A 327 1.80 47.46 -2.24
CA VAL A 327 0.61 48.18 -1.72
C VAL A 327 -0.21 47.29 -0.77
N GLU A 328 -0.28 45.99 -1.04
CA GLU A 328 -1.00 45.02 -0.19
C GLU A 328 -0.21 44.63 1.07
N ARG A 329 1.13 44.79 1.06
CA ARG A 329 1.98 44.44 2.22
C ARG A 329 1.89 45.45 3.36
N GLY A 330 1.49 46.70 3.08
CA GLY A 330 1.30 47.75 4.09
C GLY A 330 2.54 48.13 4.93
N GLN A 331 3.70 47.51 4.69
CA GLN A 331 4.95 47.68 5.45
C GLN A 331 6.17 47.69 4.53
N LEU A 332 7.20 48.46 4.90
CA LEU A 332 8.49 48.55 4.18
C LEU A 332 9.42 47.36 4.46
N LEU A 333 9.13 46.57 5.49
CA LEU A 333 9.93 45.40 5.85
C LEU A 333 9.56 44.20 4.95
N PRO A 334 10.52 43.32 4.63
CA PRO A 334 10.21 42.06 3.96
C PRO A 334 9.18 41.23 4.75
N ASP A 335 8.42 40.39 4.05
CA ASP A 335 7.45 39.50 4.71
C ASP A 335 8.16 38.34 5.42
N ARG A 336 7.77 38.02 6.66
CA ARG A 336 8.37 36.93 7.45
C ARG A 336 8.17 35.52 6.87
N ARG A 337 7.31 35.38 5.86
CA ARG A 337 7.16 34.16 5.05
C ARG A 337 8.21 34.04 3.94
N ASN A 338 8.98 35.09 3.68
CA ASN A 338 10.09 35.06 2.73
C ASN A 338 11.37 34.52 3.40
N ILE A 339 11.71 33.26 3.10
CA ILE A 339 12.87 32.59 3.70
C ILE A 339 14.21 33.18 3.27
N PHE A 340 14.25 33.96 2.17
CA PHE A 340 15.47 34.65 1.74
C PHE A 340 15.73 35.92 2.55
N ALA A 341 14.68 36.53 3.11
CA ALA A 341 14.79 37.66 4.02
C ALA A 341 14.91 37.19 5.48
N TYR A 342 14.16 36.14 5.86
CA TYR A 342 14.15 35.56 7.19
C TYR A 342 14.45 34.05 7.10
N PRO A 343 15.73 33.65 6.96
CA PRO A 343 16.10 32.22 6.88
C PRO A 343 16.15 31.52 8.24
N LEU A 344 16.10 32.29 9.35
CA LEU A 344 16.27 31.82 10.72
C LEU A 344 14.94 31.86 11.48
N GLY A 345 14.75 30.90 12.41
CA GLY A 345 13.46 30.63 13.06
C GLY A 345 13.20 29.13 13.24
N PRO A 346 12.01 28.75 13.77
CA PRO A 346 10.99 29.64 14.35
C PRO A 346 11.35 30.13 15.76
N PHE A 347 12.39 29.56 16.39
CA PHE A 347 12.90 30.01 17.69
C PHE A 347 14.11 30.94 17.51
N THR A 348 14.13 32.09 18.19
CA THR A 348 15.32 32.95 18.29
C THR A 348 15.59 33.32 19.75
N ASN A 349 16.76 32.92 20.28
CA ASN A 349 17.29 33.46 21.54
C ASN A 349 18.16 34.70 21.31
N THR A 350 18.29 35.14 20.06
CA THR A 350 19.29 36.13 19.60
C THR A 350 18.69 37.46 19.14
N GLY A 351 17.37 37.68 19.33
CA GLY A 351 16.72 38.95 19.00
C GLY A 351 16.54 39.23 17.50
N SER A 352 16.82 38.26 16.62
CA SER A 352 16.51 38.36 15.19
C SER A 352 15.05 38.03 14.90
N ASP A 353 14.49 38.67 13.87
CA ASP A 353 13.14 38.43 13.36
C ASP A 353 12.99 36.97 12.84
N PRO A 354 12.22 36.10 13.51
CA PRO A 354 12.06 34.72 13.06
C PRO A 354 11.14 34.63 11.84
N PHE A 355 11.36 33.62 11.00
CA PHE A 355 10.42 33.29 9.93
C PHE A 355 9.05 32.89 10.46
N GLN A 356 8.02 33.11 9.64
CA GLN A 356 6.65 32.71 9.94
C GLN A 356 6.22 31.58 9.00
N HIS A 357 6.02 30.39 9.55
CA HIS A 357 5.50 29.23 8.83
C HIS A 357 4.03 28.96 9.20
N ILE A 358 3.34 28.14 8.41
CA ILE A 358 1.92 27.80 8.62
C ILE A 358 1.68 26.34 9.03
N GLY A 359 2.69 25.49 8.85
CA GLY A 359 2.66 24.09 9.26
C GLY A 359 3.94 23.38 8.87
N GLY A 360 3.88 22.07 8.84
CA GLY A 360 5.00 21.24 8.44
C GLY A 360 4.73 19.76 8.61
N GLU A 361 5.73 18.98 8.24
CA GLU A 361 5.74 17.54 8.28
C GLU A 361 6.94 17.06 9.10
N ALA A 362 6.75 15.96 9.81
CA ALA A 362 7.81 15.21 10.46
C ALA A 362 7.94 13.85 9.75
N ILE A 363 9.17 13.50 9.35
CA ILE A 363 9.52 12.18 8.82
C ILE A 363 10.60 11.62 9.75
N PHE A 364 10.36 10.45 10.33
CA PHE A 364 11.27 9.87 11.31
C PHE A 364 11.54 8.40 11.06
N SER A 365 12.76 7.97 11.38
CA SER A 365 13.13 6.56 11.35
C SER A 365 12.49 5.80 12.52
N LEU A 366 11.87 4.65 12.20
CA LEU A 366 11.42 3.66 13.16
C LEU A 366 12.57 2.68 13.49
N PRO A 367 12.50 1.96 14.63
CA PRO A 367 13.55 1.02 15.04
C PRO A 367 13.85 -0.10 14.03
N ASN A 368 12.90 -0.43 13.15
CA ASN A 368 13.04 -1.44 12.10
C ASN A 368 13.53 -0.86 10.75
N GLY A 369 13.94 0.40 10.71
CA GLY A 369 14.43 1.08 9.50
C GLY A 369 13.35 1.57 8.54
N LEU A 370 12.06 1.38 8.86
CA LEU A 370 10.95 2.00 8.14
C LEU A 370 10.75 3.46 8.62
N HIS A 371 9.82 4.18 7.98
CA HIS A 371 9.53 5.57 8.32
C HIS A 371 8.15 5.74 8.95
N GLY A 372 8.08 6.62 9.95
CA GLY A 372 6.86 7.22 10.46
C GLY A 372 6.72 8.66 9.99
N PHE A 373 5.48 9.15 9.99
CA PHE A 373 5.10 10.46 9.46
C PHE A 373 4.14 11.16 10.42
N MET A 374 4.23 12.49 10.50
CA MET A 374 3.28 13.31 11.23
C MET A 374 3.11 14.65 10.50
N LEU A 375 1.86 15.13 10.38
CA LEU A 375 1.57 16.48 9.94
C LEU A 375 1.30 17.35 11.16
N ALA A 376 1.78 18.60 11.15
CA ALA A 376 1.53 19.55 12.22
C ALA A 376 1.19 20.94 11.67
N ASN A 377 0.33 21.67 12.38
CA ASN A 377 0.08 23.08 12.11
C ASN A 377 1.21 23.97 12.66
N ALA A 378 1.11 25.29 12.48
CA ALA A 378 2.12 26.25 12.97
C ALA A 378 2.37 26.18 14.48
N ALA A 379 1.39 25.76 15.28
CA ALA A 379 1.53 25.58 16.73
C ALA A 379 2.15 24.23 17.12
N GLY A 380 2.56 23.41 16.13
CA GLY A 380 3.11 22.08 16.35
C GLY A 380 2.06 21.05 16.77
N ILE A 381 0.76 21.36 16.65
CA ILE A 381 -0.33 20.42 16.95
C ILE A 381 -0.57 19.53 15.74
N ARG A 382 -0.74 18.23 15.98
CA ARG A 382 -1.00 17.24 14.93
C ARG A 382 -2.30 17.54 14.20
N ILE A 383 -2.27 17.39 12.89
CA ILE A 383 -3.45 17.47 12.02
C ILE A 383 -3.56 16.21 11.16
N ASP A 384 -4.79 15.81 10.83
CA ASP A 384 -5.04 14.57 10.09
C ASP A 384 -4.95 14.74 8.57
N LYS A 385 -5.17 15.95 8.06
CA LYS A 385 -5.10 16.28 6.63
C LYS A 385 -4.31 17.57 6.43
N GLY A 386 -3.36 17.54 5.49
CA GLY A 386 -2.63 18.72 5.05
C GLY A 386 -3.54 19.71 4.31
N PRO A 387 -3.42 21.03 4.51
CA PRO A 387 -4.26 21.99 3.80
C PRO A 387 -3.90 22.06 2.32
N ILE A 388 -4.88 21.85 1.44
CA ILE A 388 -4.71 21.81 -0.04
C ILE A 388 -4.19 23.12 -0.65
N ALA A 389 -4.35 24.23 0.08
CA ALA A 389 -3.81 25.53 -0.33
C ALA A 389 -2.27 25.54 -0.28
N ILE A 390 -1.68 24.66 0.53
CA ILE A 390 -0.26 24.61 0.84
C ILE A 390 0.38 23.41 0.14
N VAL A 391 -0.20 22.22 0.34
CA VAL A 391 0.34 20.95 -0.17
C VAL A 391 -0.65 20.25 -1.09
N SER A 392 -0.16 19.70 -2.21
CA SER A 392 -0.97 18.90 -3.13
C SER A 392 -0.15 17.79 -3.77
N ASP A 393 -0.68 16.59 -3.86
CA ASP A 393 -0.09 15.52 -4.68
C ASP A 393 -0.66 15.64 -6.12
N PRO A 394 0.12 16.07 -7.12
CA PRO A 394 -0.37 16.17 -8.50
C PRO A 394 -0.78 14.80 -9.10
N LYS A 395 -0.37 13.68 -8.49
CA LYS A 395 -0.78 12.32 -8.88
C LYS A 395 -2.05 11.85 -8.17
N ARG A 396 -2.49 12.58 -7.14
CA ARG A 396 -3.69 12.32 -6.33
C ARG A 396 -4.35 13.65 -5.94
N PRO A 397 -5.13 14.25 -6.87
CA PRO A 397 -5.68 15.60 -6.69
C PRO A 397 -6.85 15.69 -5.67
N ASP A 398 -7.06 14.68 -4.82
CA ASP A 398 -8.18 14.54 -3.86
C ASP A 398 -7.93 15.12 -2.44
#